data_AF-A0A3A8G2V2-F1
#
_entry.id   AF-A0A3A8G2V2-F1
#
_cell.length_a   1.000
_cell.length_b   1.000
_cell.length_c   1.000
_cell.angle_alpha   90.00
_cell.angle_beta   90.00
_cell.angle_gamma   90.00
#
_symmetry.space_group_name_H-M   'P 1'
#
loop_
_entity.id
_entity.type
_entity.pdbx_description
1 polymer ?
#
loop_
_entity_poly.entity_id
_entity_poly.type
_entity_poly.pdbx_seq_one_letter_code
_entity_poly.pdbx_strand_id
1 'polypeptide(L)'
;MFRFHDKTVIHSPFFLLMTLLEILDTAVKIGLGALITGAIAYFIQKANISASSTKENLQFNRTLLTNISVDIEEITHTVLKMWAIFEYEAKKIQIDQEKIFERLDPLRNTLFKDFNLLSKSEGLLLLHGYIEQQEKLRVYGELIGKFNSYTLFRNGTVNIETTAQFRADILEIRKLLYTSLNKAIST
;
A
#
# COMPACT_ATOMS: atom_id res chain seq x y z
N MET A 1 -54.87 -49.26 -56.45
CA MET A 1 -55.50 -49.78 -55.22
C MET A 1 -54.39 -50.01 -54.20
N PHE A 2 -54.44 -49.26 -53.09
CA PHE A 2 -53.36 -49.13 -52.11
C PHE A 2 -52.97 -50.46 -51.45
N ARG A 3 -51.67 -50.69 -51.25
CA ARG A 3 -51.18 -51.58 -50.20
C ARG A 3 -49.86 -51.04 -49.65
N PHE A 4 -49.96 -50.32 -48.53
CA PHE A 4 -48.84 -49.99 -47.68
C PHE A 4 -48.18 -51.30 -47.23
N HIS A 5 -46.92 -51.51 -47.61
CA HIS A 5 -46.06 -52.50 -46.98
C HIS A 5 -45.55 -51.86 -45.68
N ASP A 6 -46.32 -52.05 -44.61
CA ASP A 6 -45.85 -51.81 -43.25
C ASP A 6 -44.78 -52.86 -42.94
N LYS A 7 -43.51 -52.49 -43.17
CA LYS A 7 -42.38 -53.27 -42.67
C LYS A 7 -42.32 -52.98 -41.17
N THR A 8 -43.06 -53.77 -40.40
CA THR A 8 -42.82 -53.92 -38.96
C THR A 8 -41.39 -54.40 -38.80
N VAL A 9 -40.49 -53.47 -38.46
CA VAL A 9 -39.11 -53.78 -38.11
C VAL A 9 -39.17 -54.53 -36.79
N ILE A 10 -39.18 -55.85 -36.83
CA ILE A 10 -39.04 -56.69 -35.65
C ILE A 10 -37.60 -56.50 -35.17
N HIS A 11 -37.39 -55.57 -34.23
CA HIS A 11 -36.12 -55.47 -33.53
C HIS A 11 -35.90 -56.77 -32.77
N SER A 12 -34.85 -57.50 -33.14
CA SER A 12 -34.43 -58.67 -32.39
C SER A 12 -34.09 -58.23 -30.96
N PRO A 13 -34.34 -59.08 -29.94
CA PRO A 13 -33.98 -58.76 -28.55
C PRO A 13 -32.49 -58.43 -28.38
N PHE A 14 -31.65 -58.93 -29.30
CA PHE A 14 -30.23 -58.59 -29.41
C PHE A 14 -29.98 -57.11 -29.78
N PHE A 15 -30.81 -56.52 -30.64
CA PHE A 15 -30.69 -55.10 -31.03
C PHE A 15 -31.03 -54.16 -29.86
N LEU A 16 -32.05 -54.47 -29.05
CA LEU A 16 -32.39 -53.69 -27.86
C LEU A 16 -31.31 -53.77 -26.77
N LEU A 17 -30.67 -54.93 -26.62
CA LEU A 17 -29.55 -55.10 -25.69
C LEU A 17 -28.33 -54.28 -26.12
N MET A 18 -28.02 -54.27 -27.43
CA MET A 18 -26.92 -53.48 -28.00
C MET A 18 -27.14 -51.98 -27.78
N THR A 19 -28.34 -51.46 -28.05
CA THR A 19 -28.64 -50.03 -27.87
C THR A 19 -28.60 -49.60 -26.40
N LEU A 20 -29.04 -50.45 -25.46
CA LEU A 20 -28.91 -50.16 -24.02
C LEU A 20 -27.45 -50.11 -23.55
N LEU A 21 -26.61 -51.01 -24.06
CA LEU A 21 -25.17 -51.02 -23.78
C LEU A 21 -24.47 -49.77 -24.33
N GLU A 22 -24.83 -49.33 -25.55
CA GLU A 22 -24.30 -48.11 -26.16
C GLU A 22 -24.72 -46.83 -25.40
N ILE A 23 -25.97 -46.76 -24.94
CA ILE A 23 -26.47 -45.66 -24.11
C ILE A 23 -25.73 -45.63 -22.77
N LEU A 24 -25.52 -46.80 -22.15
CA LEU A 24 -24.78 -46.91 -20.89
C LEU A 24 -23.32 -46.45 -21.03
N ASP A 25 -22.61 -46.91 -22.07
CA ASP A 25 -21.24 -46.49 -22.36
C ASP A 25 -21.15 -44.97 -22.59
N THR A 26 -22.09 -44.42 -23.35
CA THR A 26 -22.17 -42.97 -23.59
C THR A 26 -22.44 -42.19 -22.31
N ALA A 27 -23.37 -42.64 -21.48
CA ALA A 27 -23.70 -42.01 -20.20
C ALA A 27 -22.51 -42.04 -19.23
N VAL A 28 -21.78 -43.16 -19.16
CA VAL A 28 -20.57 -43.29 -18.33
C VAL A 28 -19.48 -42.34 -18.81
N LYS A 29 -19.25 -42.24 -20.14
CA LYS A 29 -18.27 -41.31 -20.72
C LYS A 29 -18.62 -39.85 -20.42
N ILE A 30 -19.88 -39.46 -20.56
CA ILE A 30 -20.34 -38.10 -20.24
C ILE A 30 -20.19 -37.82 -18.74
N GLY A 31 -20.61 -38.75 -17.88
CA GLY A 31 -20.50 -38.61 -16.43
C GLY A 31 -19.05 -38.49 -15.97
N LEU A 32 -18.15 -39.30 -16.52
CA LEU A 32 -16.72 -39.23 -16.23
C LEU A 32 -16.10 -37.90 -16.70
N GLY A 33 -16.45 -37.45 -17.90
CA GLY A 33 -16.02 -36.15 -18.43
C GLY A 33 -16.49 -34.98 -17.58
N ALA A 34 -17.75 -35.00 -17.13
CA ALA A 34 -18.31 -34.00 -16.22
C ALA A 34 -17.62 -34.01 -14.85
N LEU A 35 -17.30 -35.19 -14.30
CA LEU A 35 -16.60 -35.33 -13.03
C LEU A 35 -15.17 -34.77 -13.12
N ILE A 36 -14.42 -35.14 -14.16
CA ILE A 36 -13.07 -34.63 -14.39
C ILE A 36 -13.10 -33.11 -14.56
N THR A 37 -14.03 -32.59 -15.36
CA THR A 37 -14.20 -31.14 -15.57
C THR A 37 -14.52 -30.42 -14.26
N GLY A 38 -15.44 -30.98 -13.46
CA GLY A 38 -15.80 -30.44 -12.15
C GLY A 38 -14.62 -30.40 -11.18
N ALA A 39 -13.83 -31.48 -11.13
CA ALA A 39 -12.62 -31.53 -10.30
C ALA A 39 -11.59 -30.48 -10.72
N ILE A 40 -11.30 -30.37 -12.03
CA ILE A 40 -10.38 -29.36 -12.57
C ILE A 40 -10.88 -27.94 -12.27
N ALA A 41 -12.17 -27.67 -12.51
CA ALA A 41 -12.77 -26.37 -12.23
C ALA A 41 -12.67 -26.00 -10.75
N TYR A 42 -12.88 -26.95 -9.84
CA TYR A 42 -12.72 -26.73 -8.40
C TYR A 42 -11.28 -26.33 -8.03
N PHE A 43 -10.28 -27.05 -8.55
CA PHE A 43 -8.87 -26.73 -8.29
C PHE A 43 -8.47 -25.36 -8.86
N ILE A 44 -8.91 -25.03 -10.08
CA ILE A 44 -8.67 -23.72 -10.70
C ILE A 44 -9.32 -22.61 -9.86
N GLN A 45 -10.58 -22.79 -9.45
CA GLN A 45 -11.29 -21.80 -8.64
C GLN A 45 -10.59 -21.58 -7.30
N LYS A 46 -10.15 -22.65 -6.62
CA LYS A 46 -9.40 -22.56 -5.37
C LYS A 46 -8.07 -21.82 -5.55
N ALA A 47 -7.33 -22.12 -6.62
CA ALA A 47 -6.08 -21.43 -6.95
C ALA A 47 -6.32 -19.93 -7.23
N ASN A 48 -7.37 -19.60 -7.98
CA ASN A 48 -7.74 -18.22 -8.30
C ASN A 48 -8.13 -17.41 -7.06
N ILE A 49 -8.89 -17.98 -6.13
CA ILE A 49 -9.25 -17.30 -4.86
C ILE A 49 -7.99 -17.00 -4.04
N SER A 50 -7.09 -17.98 -3.91
CA SER A 50 -5.81 -17.79 -3.21
C SER A 50 -4.97 -16.69 -3.86
N ALA A 51 -4.80 -16.74 -5.19
CA ALA A 51 -4.03 -15.74 -5.93
C ALA A 51 -4.67 -14.34 -5.83
N SER A 52 -6.00 -14.26 -5.87
CA SER A 52 -6.74 -13.00 -5.70
C SER A 52 -6.52 -12.42 -4.32
N SER A 53 -6.61 -13.24 -3.26
CA SER A 53 -6.38 -12.78 -1.89
C SER A 53 -4.94 -12.30 -1.67
N THR A 54 -3.94 -13.01 -2.22
CA THR A 54 -2.54 -12.56 -2.17
C THR A 54 -2.37 -11.22 -2.90
N LYS A 55 -2.96 -11.06 -4.09
CA LYS A 55 -2.90 -9.80 -4.85
C LYS A 55 -3.56 -8.64 -4.08
N GLU A 56 -4.70 -8.89 -3.47
CA GLU A 56 -5.43 -7.89 -2.67
C GLU A 56 -4.61 -7.44 -1.46
N ASN A 57 -4.01 -8.38 -0.72
CA ASN A 57 -3.12 -8.07 0.41
C ASN A 57 -1.90 -7.24 -0.03
N LEU A 58 -1.26 -7.61 -1.14
CA LEU A 58 -0.16 -6.83 -1.70
C LEU A 58 -0.59 -5.42 -2.09
N GLN A 59 -1.75 -5.28 -2.73
CA GLN A 59 -2.28 -3.97 -3.13
C GLN A 59 -2.64 -3.12 -1.90
N PHE A 60 -3.24 -3.72 -0.88
CA PHE A 60 -3.53 -3.08 0.39
C PHE A 60 -2.26 -2.56 1.07
N ASN A 61 -1.24 -3.41 1.22
CA ASN A 61 0.05 -3.05 1.82
C ASN A 61 0.73 -1.91 1.06
N ARG A 62 0.75 -1.97 -0.27
CA ARG A 62 1.28 -0.88 -1.11
C ARG A 62 0.54 0.42 -0.89
N THR A 63 -0.79 0.37 -0.85
CA THR A 63 -1.63 1.56 -0.63
C THR A 63 -1.37 2.15 0.75
N LEU A 64 -1.32 1.31 1.79
CA LEU A 64 -1.01 1.72 3.15
C LEU A 64 0.34 2.46 3.26
N LEU A 65 1.42 1.84 2.77
CA LEU A 65 2.77 2.40 2.85
C LEU A 65 2.92 3.65 1.96
N THR A 66 2.21 3.70 0.83
CA THR A 66 2.15 4.90 -0.03
C THR A 66 1.45 6.05 0.68
N ASN A 67 0.31 5.81 1.32
CA ASN A 67 -0.42 6.84 2.07
C ASN A 67 0.42 7.38 3.24
N ILE A 68 1.11 6.50 3.98
CA ILE A 68 2.06 6.93 5.03
C ILE A 68 3.18 7.81 4.44
N SER A 69 3.66 7.47 3.24
CA SER A 69 4.67 8.28 2.54
C SER A 69 4.15 9.67 2.14
N VAL A 70 2.85 9.79 1.85
CA VAL A 70 2.19 11.08 1.58
C VAL A 70 2.12 11.91 2.86
N ASP A 71 1.67 11.32 3.97
CA ASP A 71 1.62 11.97 5.29
C ASP A 71 3.01 12.50 5.70
N ILE A 72 4.07 11.70 5.51
CA ILE A 72 5.46 12.11 5.78
C ILE A 72 5.88 13.29 4.90
N GLU A 73 5.51 13.29 3.61
CA GLU A 73 5.89 14.35 2.68
C GLU A 73 5.21 15.68 3.01
N GLU A 74 3.95 15.65 3.43
CA GLU A 74 3.21 16.84 3.87
C GLU A 74 3.94 17.55 5.02
N ILE A 75 4.35 16.79 6.04
CA ILE A 75 5.15 17.31 7.16
C ILE A 75 6.51 17.82 6.67
N THR A 76 7.18 17.06 5.80
CA THR A 76 8.48 17.43 5.23
C THR A 76 8.38 18.78 4.53
N HIS A 77 7.32 19.01 3.75
CA HIS A 77 7.10 20.27 3.06
C HIS A 77 6.97 21.44 4.04
N THR A 78 6.23 21.28 5.14
CA THR A 78 6.13 22.33 6.18
C THR A 78 7.49 22.63 6.79
N VAL A 79 8.27 21.60 7.12
CA VAL A 79 9.64 21.74 7.68
C VAL A 79 10.58 22.44 6.70
N LEU A 80 10.54 22.10 5.40
CA LEU A 80 11.38 22.73 4.39
C LEU A 80 11.00 24.19 4.14
N LYS A 81 9.71 24.55 4.26
CA LYS A 81 9.26 25.95 4.24
C LYS A 81 9.81 26.73 5.44
N MET A 82 9.80 26.14 6.63
CA MET A 82 10.41 26.74 7.82
C MET A 82 11.90 26.98 7.60
N TRP A 83 12.62 25.98 7.09
CA TRP A 83 14.04 26.12 6.72
C TRP A 83 14.28 27.26 5.71
N ALA A 84 13.43 27.38 4.67
CA ALA A 84 13.59 28.39 3.64
C ALA A 84 13.51 29.83 4.18
N ILE A 85 12.74 30.06 5.25
CA ILE A 85 12.70 31.36 5.93
C ILE A 85 14.07 31.71 6.51
N PHE A 86 14.72 30.76 7.18
CA PHE A 86 16.05 30.97 7.74
C PHE A 86 17.09 31.22 6.65
N GLU A 87 17.05 30.45 5.56
CA GLU A 87 17.98 30.61 4.44
C GLU A 87 17.82 31.98 3.76
N TYR A 88 16.59 32.43 3.61
CA TYR A 88 16.29 33.74 3.03
C TYR A 88 16.79 34.89 3.90
N GLU A 89 16.56 34.83 5.21
CA GLU A 89 16.96 35.88 6.15
C GLU A 89 18.47 35.89 6.41
N ALA A 90 19.13 34.72 6.36
CA ALA A 90 20.58 34.59 6.45
C ALA A 90 21.35 35.30 5.32
N LYS A 91 20.71 35.55 4.17
CA LYS A 91 21.32 36.27 3.04
C LYS A 91 21.26 37.79 3.17
N LYS A 92 20.58 38.32 4.18
CA LYS A 92 20.50 39.76 4.43
C LYS A 92 21.69 40.26 5.24
N ILE A 93 22.03 41.54 5.08
CA ILE A 93 23.11 42.21 5.82
C ILE A 93 22.83 42.20 7.33
N GLN A 94 21.56 42.29 7.71
CA GLN A 94 21.11 42.20 9.10
C GLN A 94 19.98 41.20 9.21
N ILE A 95 20.10 40.27 10.16
CA ILE A 95 19.09 39.25 10.43
C ILE A 95 17.96 39.89 11.24
N ASP A 96 16.75 39.88 10.68
CA ASP A 96 15.54 40.38 11.32
C ASP A 96 14.79 39.22 12.00
N GLN A 97 15.02 39.06 13.31
CA GLN A 97 14.45 37.96 14.08
C GLN A 97 12.94 38.05 14.26
N GLU A 98 12.40 39.26 14.33
CA GLU A 98 10.95 39.47 14.44
C GLU A 98 10.25 38.98 13.17
N LYS A 99 10.78 39.31 11.99
CA LYS A 99 10.25 38.80 10.72
C LYS A 99 10.40 37.28 10.58
N ILE A 100 11.50 36.70 11.08
CA ILE A 100 11.66 35.24 11.10
C ILE A 100 10.55 34.63 11.96
N PHE A 101 10.33 35.16 13.15
CA PHE A 101 9.32 34.65 14.07
C PHE A 101 7.90 34.78 13.50
N GLU A 102 7.57 35.93 12.93
CA GLU A 102 6.28 36.22 12.27
C GLU A 102 5.98 35.20 11.16
N ARG A 103 6.97 34.89 10.31
CA ARG A 103 6.82 33.95 9.21
C ARG A 103 6.77 32.49 9.65
N LEU A 104 7.46 32.15 10.75
CA LEU A 104 7.47 30.80 11.30
C LEU A 104 6.19 30.47 12.05
N ASP A 105 5.53 31.44 12.70
CA ASP A 105 4.36 31.18 13.54
C ASP A 105 3.23 30.40 12.87
N PRO A 106 2.73 30.77 11.67
CA PRO A 106 1.71 29.97 10.99
C PRO A 106 2.22 28.57 10.64
N LEU A 107 3.51 28.42 10.27
CA LEU A 107 4.08 27.11 9.92
C LEU A 107 4.25 26.20 11.13
N ARG A 108 4.60 26.75 12.30
CA ARG A 108 4.65 25.99 13.56
C ARG A 108 3.27 25.48 13.96
N ASN A 109 2.24 26.31 13.78
CA ASN A 109 0.86 25.92 14.04
C ASN A 109 0.39 24.82 13.08
N THR A 110 0.75 24.89 11.80
CA THR A 110 0.51 23.79 10.84
C THR A 110 1.26 22.54 11.27
N LEU A 111 2.56 22.64 11.53
CA LEU A 111 3.40 21.51 11.92
C LEU A 111 2.86 20.80 13.18
N PHE A 112 2.43 21.57 14.19
CA PHE A 112 1.82 21.04 15.40
C PHE A 112 0.56 20.21 15.10
N LYS A 113 -0.28 20.66 14.15
CA LYS A 113 -1.44 19.89 13.72
C LYS A 113 -1.01 18.62 13.00
N ASP A 114 -0.03 18.71 12.09
CA ASP A 114 0.45 17.60 11.27
C ASP A 114 1.13 16.48 12.08
N PHE A 115 1.55 16.74 13.33
CA PHE A 115 2.04 15.69 14.24
C PHE A 115 1.01 14.57 14.50
N ASN A 116 -0.28 14.84 14.28
CA ASN A 116 -1.30 13.80 14.31
C ASN A 116 -1.12 12.76 13.20
N LEU A 117 -0.59 13.15 12.03
CA LEU A 117 -0.32 12.28 10.88
C LEU A 117 0.82 11.32 11.21
N LEU A 118 1.88 11.79 11.88
CA LEU A 118 2.97 10.94 12.39
C LEU A 118 2.44 9.88 13.35
N SER A 119 1.65 10.31 14.35
CA SER A 119 1.12 9.40 15.37
C SER A 119 0.19 8.34 14.76
N LYS A 120 -0.67 8.75 13.82
CA LYS A 120 -1.55 7.85 13.07
C LYS A 120 -0.73 6.87 12.22
N SER A 121 0.24 7.36 11.48
CA SER A 121 1.11 6.55 10.61
C SER A 121 1.94 5.55 11.42
N GLU A 122 2.49 5.94 12.57
CA GLU A 122 3.18 5.01 13.48
C GLU A 122 2.23 3.91 13.97
N GLY A 123 1.02 4.26 14.39
CA GLY A 123 0.03 3.29 14.85
C GLY A 123 -0.34 2.27 13.76
N LEU A 124 -0.49 2.73 12.51
CA LEU A 124 -0.75 1.86 11.37
C LEU A 124 0.44 0.93 11.06
N LEU A 125 1.67 1.44 11.10
CA LEU A 125 2.86 0.61 10.91
C LEU A 125 2.96 -0.48 11.98
N LEU A 126 2.70 -0.14 13.26
CA LEU A 126 2.63 -1.14 14.34
C LEU A 126 1.56 -2.19 14.10
N LEU A 127 0.33 -1.75 13.78
CA LEU A 127 -0.82 -2.63 13.59
C LEU A 127 -0.55 -3.68 12.51
N HIS A 128 0.18 -3.31 11.45
CA HIS A 128 0.48 -4.18 10.32
C HIS A 128 1.87 -4.85 10.40
N GLY A 129 2.58 -4.73 11.52
CA GLY A 129 3.84 -5.43 11.77
C GLY A 129 5.08 -4.82 11.10
N TYR A 130 5.01 -3.59 10.61
CA TYR A 130 6.12 -2.86 10.00
C TYR A 130 7.00 -2.17 11.04
N ILE A 131 7.60 -2.96 11.94
CA ILE A 131 8.33 -2.46 13.12
C ILE A 131 9.55 -1.61 12.72
N GLU A 132 10.35 -2.05 11.75
CA GLU A 132 11.53 -1.30 11.27
C GLU A 132 11.13 0.08 10.71
N GLN A 133 10.08 0.13 9.90
CA GLN A 133 9.58 1.36 9.29
C GLN A 133 9.03 2.30 10.36
N GLN A 134 8.34 1.74 11.36
CA GLN A 134 7.83 2.48 12.49
C GLN A 134 8.96 3.16 13.26
N GLU A 135 10.00 2.41 13.66
CA GLU A 135 11.12 2.97 14.42
C GLU A 135 11.79 4.13 13.67
N LYS A 136 12.00 3.98 12.37
CA LYS A 136 12.54 5.07 11.52
C LYS A 136 11.61 6.27 11.45
N LEU A 137 10.28 6.06 11.39
CA LEU A 137 9.30 7.14 11.42
C LEU A 137 9.33 7.89 12.76
N ARG A 138 9.53 7.18 13.88
CA ARG A 138 9.67 7.79 15.21
C ARG A 138 10.91 8.66 15.31
N VAL A 139 12.07 8.15 14.87
CA VAL A 139 13.32 8.93 14.83
C VAL A 139 13.15 10.19 13.98
N TYR A 140 12.46 10.08 12.84
CA TYR A 140 12.12 11.22 12.00
C TYR A 140 11.25 12.25 12.74
N GLY A 141 10.17 11.80 13.39
CA GLY A 141 9.28 12.66 14.17
C GLY A 141 9.98 13.37 15.34
N GLU A 142 10.84 12.66 16.06
CA GLU A 142 11.64 13.24 17.15
C GLU A 142 12.58 14.34 16.65
N LEU A 143 13.23 14.13 15.50
CA LEU A 143 14.12 15.11 14.90
C LEU A 143 13.35 16.37 14.46
N ILE A 144 12.16 16.21 13.89
CA ILE A 144 11.26 17.33 13.58
C ILE A 144 10.86 18.07 14.86
N GLY A 145 10.53 17.35 15.94
CA GLY A 145 10.17 17.96 17.22
C GLY A 145 11.32 18.80 17.80
N LYS A 146 12.55 18.30 17.69
CA LYS A 146 13.78 19.03 18.08
C LYS A 146 13.97 20.28 17.22
N PHE A 147 13.81 20.17 15.89
CA PHE A 147 13.90 21.31 14.99
C PHE A 147 12.83 22.37 15.29
N ASN A 148 11.57 21.97 15.47
CA ASN A 148 10.48 22.88 15.83
C ASN A 148 10.77 23.63 17.13
N SER A 149 11.26 22.91 18.15
CA SER A 149 11.66 23.50 19.44
C SER A 149 12.80 24.51 19.30
N TYR A 150 13.80 24.20 18.45
CA TYR A 150 14.89 25.12 18.11
C TYR A 150 14.37 26.42 17.48
N THR A 151 13.32 26.35 16.66
CA THR A 151 12.73 27.54 16.01
C THR A 151 11.99 28.51 16.96
N LEU A 152 11.90 28.21 18.25
CA LEU A 152 11.31 29.09 19.28
C LEU A 152 12.31 30.12 19.85
N PHE A 153 13.59 30.07 19.47
CA PHE A 153 14.64 31.02 19.90
C PHE A 153 14.82 31.15 21.43
N ARG A 154 14.46 30.13 22.20
CA ARG A 154 14.54 30.17 23.68
C ARG A 154 15.96 30.44 24.22
N ASN A 155 17.00 30.13 23.43
CA ASN A 155 18.40 30.26 23.82
C ASN A 155 19.17 31.34 23.01
N GLY A 156 18.47 32.28 22.38
CA GLY A 156 19.10 33.40 21.66
C GLY A 156 18.92 33.38 20.15
N THR A 157 19.92 33.90 19.42
CA THR A 157 19.82 34.20 18.00
C THR A 157 19.80 32.95 17.12
N VAL A 158 19.27 33.09 15.91
CA VAL A 158 19.31 32.06 14.86
C VAL A 158 20.76 31.69 14.56
N ASN A 159 21.11 30.41 14.70
CA ASN A 159 22.38 29.88 14.23
C ASN A 159 22.19 29.24 12.83
N ILE A 160 22.82 29.83 11.82
CA ILE A 160 22.70 29.38 10.43
C ILE A 160 23.28 27.97 10.27
N GLU A 161 24.42 27.67 10.90
CA GLU A 161 25.06 26.37 10.87
C GLU A 161 24.18 25.30 11.52
N THR A 162 23.60 25.59 12.68
CA THR A 162 22.68 24.67 13.35
C THR A 162 21.44 24.40 12.49
N THR A 163 20.92 25.43 11.83
CA THR A 163 19.76 25.29 10.93
C THR A 163 20.09 24.44 9.70
N ALA A 164 21.29 24.62 9.13
CA ALA A 164 21.79 23.81 8.03
C ALA A 164 22.01 22.34 8.44
N GLN A 165 22.53 22.11 9.66
CA GLN A 165 22.71 20.77 10.21
C GLN A 165 21.37 20.05 10.38
N PHE A 166 20.37 20.71 10.97
CA PHE A 166 19.02 20.14 11.09
C PHE A 166 18.44 19.74 9.73
N ARG A 167 18.61 20.58 8.70
CA ARG A 167 18.16 20.24 7.34
C ARG A 167 18.87 18.98 6.83
N ALA A 168 20.19 18.90 6.96
CA ALA A 168 20.97 17.75 6.49
C ALA A 168 20.50 16.46 7.19
N ASP A 169 20.36 16.51 8.52
CA ASP A 169 19.92 15.37 9.32
C ASP A 169 18.49 14.93 8.95
N ILE A 170 17.57 15.88 8.79
CA ILE A 170 16.17 15.61 8.41
C ILE A 170 16.11 14.94 7.04
N LEU A 171 16.90 15.42 6.07
CA LEU A 171 16.93 14.85 4.72
C LEU A 171 17.54 13.44 4.71
N GLU A 172 18.58 13.18 5.52
CA GLU A 172 19.18 11.85 5.61
C GLU A 172 18.26 10.86 6.31
N ILE A 173 17.67 11.22 7.45
CA ILE A 173 16.69 10.35 8.14
C ILE A 173 15.48 10.09 7.25
N ARG A 174 14.99 11.10 6.51
CA ARG A 174 13.93 10.92 5.51
C ARG A 174 14.34 9.89 4.46
N LYS A 175 15.54 10.00 3.89
CA LYS A 175 16.04 9.03 2.90
C LYS A 175 16.09 7.61 3.46
N LEU A 176 16.57 7.43 4.69
CA LEU A 176 16.62 6.13 5.36
C LEU A 176 15.22 5.54 5.58
N LEU A 177 14.26 6.38 5.99
CA LEU A 177 12.86 6.00 6.16
C LEU A 177 12.23 5.56 4.83
N TYR A 178 12.34 6.35 3.76
CA TYR A 178 11.78 6.01 2.45
C TYR A 178 12.42 4.76 1.85
N THR A 179 13.72 4.56 2.08
CA THR A 179 14.41 3.32 1.67
C THR A 179 13.80 2.10 2.40
N SER A 180 13.48 2.25 3.68
CA SER A 180 12.80 1.21 4.48
C SER A 180 11.39 0.91 4.00
N LEU A 181 10.62 1.95 3.67
CA LEU A 181 9.26 1.82 3.15
C LEU A 181 9.26 1.14 1.77
N ASN A 182 10.17 1.55 0.89
CA ASN A 182 10.32 0.95 -0.44
C ASN A 182 10.69 -0.54 -0.38
N LYS A 183 11.57 -0.92 0.56
CA LYS A 183 11.90 -2.33 0.82
C LYS A 183 10.65 -3.12 1.23
N ALA A 184 9.83 -2.58 2.13
CA ALA A 184 8.59 -3.20 2.57
C ALA A 184 7.53 -3.29 1.44
N ILE A 185 7.47 -2.31 0.54
CA ILE A 185 6.58 -2.31 -0.65
C ILE A 185 6.97 -3.40 -1.66
N SER A 186 8.27 -3.70 -1.74
CA SER A 186 8.87 -4.61 -2.72
C SER A 186 8.95 -6.06 -2.25
N THR A 187 8.63 -6.32 -0.98
CA THR A 187 8.58 -7.66 -0.38
C THR A 187 7.17 -8.24 -0.53
#